data_AF-A0AAT9HV47-F1
#
_entry.id   AF-A0AAT9HV47-F1
#
_cell.length_a   1.000
_cell.length_b   1.000
_cell.length_c   1.000
_cell.angle_alpha   90.00
_cell.angle_beta   90.00
_cell.angle_gamma   90.00
#
_symmetry.space_group_name_H-M   'P 1'
#
loop_
_entity.id
_entity.type
_entity.pdbx_description
1 polymer ?
#
loop_
_entity_poly.entity_id
_entity_poly.type
_entity_poly.pdbx_seq_one_letter_code
_entity_poly.pdbx_strand_id
1 'polypeptide(L)'
;MPPARWQQHNITFADRESARYAIAEHIGPALISAEAAGHLTGWWFMNKQPWPLRYLADEPSPVVESFLSDLVSKGVAVSWLPCVYEPETEAFGGPEAMDAAHRLFHSDSQHLLTYPPCLEHLGRGETAVLLASVMMRGAGLDWFEQGDVWAKVADLRPAASPVPSERVAELAPAMRQLMSADVHGLCCPDGPLHAHTEWVTAFERTGPTSPNSPPAAPSPAVCAPSSHTT
;
A
#
# COMPACT_ATOMS: atom_id res chain seq x y z
N MET A 1 8.45 12.62 20.32
CA MET A 1 7.29 13.31 19.69
C MET A 1 6.02 12.66 20.21
N PRO A 2 4.91 13.39 20.38
CA PRO A 2 3.63 12.75 20.58
C PRO A 2 3.33 11.83 19.38
N PRO A 3 2.58 10.73 19.56
CA PRO A 3 2.25 9.84 18.47
C PRO A 3 1.52 10.62 17.37
N ALA A 4 1.83 10.32 16.10
CA ALA A 4 1.16 10.93 14.97
C ALA A 4 -0.36 10.75 15.12
N ARG A 5 -1.10 11.87 15.12
CA ARG A 5 -2.55 11.84 15.29
C ARG A 5 -3.18 11.63 13.94
N TRP A 6 -3.72 10.43 13.77
CA TRP A 6 -4.50 10.04 12.61
C TRP A 6 -5.97 10.35 12.88
N GLN A 7 -6.58 11.12 11.99
CA GLN A 7 -8.01 11.40 11.98
C GLN A 7 -8.71 10.38 11.08
N GLN A 8 -9.89 9.89 11.47
CA GLN A 8 -10.67 8.98 10.64
C GLN A 8 -12.11 9.46 10.42
N HIS A 9 -12.55 9.36 9.18
CA HIS A 9 -13.91 9.65 8.75
C HIS A 9 -14.44 8.44 7.98
N ASN A 10 -15.59 7.92 8.39
CA ASN A 10 -16.24 6.80 7.71
C ASN A 10 -17.27 7.35 6.73
N ILE A 11 -17.10 7.06 5.44
CA ILE A 11 -17.96 7.51 4.36
C ILE A 11 -18.87 6.36 3.93
N THR A 12 -20.16 6.61 3.87
CA THR A 12 -21.15 5.65 3.38
C THR A 12 -21.52 6.00 1.95
N PHE A 13 -21.34 5.07 1.03
CA PHE A 13 -21.84 5.16 -0.34
C PHE A 13 -23.04 4.24 -0.54
N ALA A 14 -23.86 4.50 -1.56
CA ALA A 14 -25.04 3.70 -1.87
C ALA A 14 -24.68 2.24 -2.20
N ASP A 15 -23.57 2.04 -2.91
CA ASP A 15 -23.08 0.75 -3.35
C ASP A 15 -21.56 0.77 -3.58
N ARG A 16 -21.00 -0.33 -4.05
CA ARG A 16 -19.55 -0.46 -4.24
C ARG A 16 -19.05 0.19 -5.52
N GLU A 17 -19.87 0.26 -6.56
CA GLU A 17 -19.54 0.90 -7.83
C GLU A 17 -19.50 2.42 -7.65
N SER A 18 -20.52 3.00 -7.01
CA SER A 18 -20.54 4.43 -6.66
C SER A 18 -19.38 4.82 -5.75
N ALA A 19 -19.01 3.97 -4.79
CA ALA A 19 -17.82 4.18 -3.96
C ALA A 19 -16.54 4.27 -4.80
N ARG A 20 -16.31 3.33 -5.73
CA ARG A 20 -15.12 3.32 -6.59
C ARG A 20 -15.06 4.56 -7.47
N TYR A 21 -16.20 4.94 -8.06
CA TYR A 21 -16.33 6.15 -8.86
C TYR A 21 -16.00 7.40 -8.05
N ALA A 22 -16.62 7.55 -6.86
CA ALA A 22 -16.38 8.70 -5.99
C ALA A 22 -14.92 8.82 -5.55
N ILE A 23 -14.25 7.69 -5.32
CA ILE A 23 -12.83 7.65 -4.98
C ILE A 23 -11.97 8.14 -6.14
N ALA A 24 -12.20 7.61 -7.34
CA ALA A 24 -11.40 7.96 -8.51
C ALA A 24 -11.62 9.41 -8.96
N GLU A 25 -12.87 9.88 -8.97
CA GLU A 25 -13.24 11.13 -9.62
C GLU A 25 -13.34 12.33 -8.66
N HIS A 26 -13.48 12.09 -7.36
CA HIS A 26 -13.69 13.17 -6.38
C HIS A 26 -12.71 13.14 -5.22
N ILE A 27 -12.68 12.05 -4.45
CA ILE A 27 -11.91 11.98 -3.20
C ILE A 27 -10.40 11.92 -3.50
N GLY A 28 -9.98 11.07 -4.43
CA GLY A 28 -8.58 10.92 -4.79
C GLY A 28 -7.92 12.22 -5.25
N PRO A 29 -8.47 12.90 -6.27
CA PRO A 29 -7.95 14.20 -6.72
C PRO A 29 -7.92 15.26 -5.61
N ALA A 30 -8.93 15.28 -4.72
CA ALA A 30 -8.98 16.21 -3.60
C ALA A 30 -7.88 15.94 -2.56
N LEU A 31 -7.61 14.67 -2.24
CA LEU A 31 -6.55 14.28 -1.30
C LEU A 31 -5.16 14.61 -1.86
N ILE A 32 -4.90 14.28 -3.13
CA ILE A 32 -3.65 14.62 -3.82
C ILE A 32 -3.44 16.14 -3.84
N SER A 33 -4.50 16.92 -4.14
CA SER A 33 -4.42 18.38 -4.14
C SER A 33 -4.19 18.96 -2.74
N ALA A 34 -4.84 18.41 -1.72
CA ALA A 34 -4.68 18.85 -0.33
C ALA A 34 -3.26 18.56 0.20
N GLU A 35 -2.69 17.43 -0.18
CA GLU A 35 -1.29 17.09 0.12
C GLU A 35 -0.31 18.02 -0.61
N ALA A 36 -0.50 18.26 -1.91
CA ALA A 36 0.33 19.19 -2.67
C ALA A 36 0.26 20.63 -2.12
N ALA A 37 -0.88 21.03 -1.55
CA ALA A 37 -1.06 22.30 -0.86
C ALA A 37 -0.51 22.34 0.58
N GLY A 38 0.01 21.21 1.09
CA GLY A 38 0.54 21.09 2.46
C GLY A 38 -0.53 21.04 3.55
N HIS A 39 -1.80 20.84 3.20
CA HIS A 39 -2.89 20.69 4.17
C HIS A 39 -2.88 19.31 4.85
N LEU A 40 -2.32 18.30 4.18
CA LEU A 40 -2.16 16.93 4.65
C LEU A 40 -0.71 16.49 4.42
N THR A 41 -0.19 15.64 5.29
CA THR A 41 1.17 15.07 5.16
C THR A 41 1.17 13.54 5.02
N GLY A 42 -0.01 12.94 5.09
CA GLY A 42 -0.23 11.51 4.90
C GLY A 42 -1.71 11.21 4.97
N TRP A 43 -2.16 10.31 4.11
CA TRP A 43 -3.56 9.89 4.02
C TRP A 43 -3.64 8.52 3.36
N TRP A 44 -4.65 7.75 3.72
CA TRP A 44 -4.91 6.45 3.13
C TRP A 44 -6.36 6.04 3.35
N PHE A 45 -6.76 4.99 2.66
CA PHE A 45 -8.13 4.52 2.75
C PHE A 45 -8.28 3.01 2.62
N MET A 46 -9.44 2.50 3.00
CA MET A 46 -9.78 1.09 2.81
C MET A 46 -11.05 0.92 2.00
N ASN A 47 -11.00 0.08 0.98
CA ASN A 47 -12.15 -0.28 0.14
C ASN A 47 -13.08 -1.30 0.83
N LYS A 48 -13.71 -0.88 1.93
CA LYS A 48 -14.69 -1.61 2.76
C LYS A 48 -15.83 -0.67 3.13
N GLN A 49 -17.07 -1.14 3.27
CA GLN A 49 -18.20 -0.31 3.71
C GLN A 49 -18.42 -0.44 5.24
N PRO A 50 -18.69 0.67 5.97
CA PRO A 50 -18.49 2.05 5.54
C PRO A 50 -16.99 2.33 5.34
N TRP A 51 -16.67 3.23 4.41
CA TRP A 51 -15.33 3.48 3.87
C TRP A 51 -14.49 4.37 4.78
N PRO A 52 -13.44 3.85 5.42
CA PRO A 52 -12.62 4.66 6.31
C PRO A 52 -11.60 5.46 5.50
N LEU A 53 -11.74 6.78 5.56
CA LEU A 53 -10.72 7.75 5.18
C LEU A 53 -9.86 8.04 6.40
N ARG A 54 -8.54 7.92 6.28
CA ARG A 54 -7.60 8.27 7.34
C ARG A 54 -6.63 9.32 6.83
N TYR A 55 -6.36 10.33 7.63
CA TYR A 55 -5.37 11.36 7.30
C TYR A 55 -4.65 11.86 8.54
N LEU A 56 -3.43 12.36 8.35
CA LEU A 56 -2.54 12.80 9.42
C LEU A 56 -2.76 14.29 9.67
N ALA A 57 -3.27 14.62 10.86
CA ALA A 57 -3.54 15.98 11.31
C ALA A 57 -3.72 16.02 12.83
N ASP A 58 -3.31 17.10 13.49
CA ASP A 58 -3.45 17.24 14.95
C ASP A 58 -4.91 17.25 15.42
N GLU A 59 -5.78 17.81 14.59
CA GLU A 59 -7.24 17.91 14.77
C GLU A 59 -7.96 17.59 13.44
N PRO A 60 -9.26 17.22 13.47
CA PRO A 60 -10.05 17.07 12.26
C PRO A 60 -9.99 18.33 11.37
N SER A 61 -9.68 18.15 10.09
CA SER A 61 -9.51 19.24 9.15
C SER A 61 -10.87 19.78 8.67
N PRO A 62 -11.22 21.06 8.92
CA PRO A 62 -12.47 21.65 8.44
C PRO A 62 -12.60 21.61 6.92
N VAL A 63 -11.47 21.65 6.20
CA VAL A 63 -11.45 21.55 4.73
C VAL A 63 -11.90 20.15 4.29
N VAL A 64 -11.42 19.11 4.96
CA VAL A 64 -11.82 17.73 4.67
C VAL A 64 -13.30 17.51 5.04
N GLU A 65 -13.73 17.97 6.21
CA GLU A 65 -15.14 17.83 6.64
C GLU A 65 -16.12 18.59 5.73
N SER A 66 -15.76 19.80 5.29
CA SER A 66 -16.53 20.56 4.30
C SER A 66 -16.61 19.82 2.97
N PHE A 67 -15.50 19.28 2.50
CA PHE A 67 -15.46 18.48 1.26
C PHE A 67 -16.36 17.23 1.36
N LEU A 68 -16.29 16.49 2.48
CA LEU A 68 -17.14 15.33 2.70
C LEU A 68 -18.63 15.71 2.78
N SER A 69 -18.94 16.85 3.39
CA SER A 69 -20.31 17.37 3.45
C SER A 69 -20.82 17.79 2.07
N ASP A 70 -19.95 18.33 1.21
CA ASP A 70 -20.27 18.63 -0.18
C ASP A 70 -20.53 17.37 -1.01
N LEU A 71 -19.82 16.27 -0.75
CA LEU A 71 -20.12 14.99 -1.41
C LEU A 71 -21.51 14.48 -1.05
N VAL A 72 -21.93 14.65 0.21
CA VAL A 72 -23.27 14.28 0.65
C VAL A 72 -24.33 15.19 0.04
N SER A 73 -24.12 16.52 0.04
CA SER A 73 -25.08 17.47 -0.52
C SER A 73 -25.31 17.29 -2.02
N LYS A 74 -24.27 16.85 -2.75
CA LYS A 74 -24.34 16.51 -4.19
C LYS A 74 -24.87 15.10 -4.47
N GLY A 75 -25.15 14.30 -3.43
CA GLY A 75 -25.64 12.92 -3.56
C GLY A 75 -24.58 11.91 -4.03
N VAL A 76 -23.29 12.28 -4.01
CA VAL A 76 -22.16 11.38 -4.33
C VAL A 76 -21.95 10.37 -3.20
N ALA A 77 -22.10 10.82 -1.96
CA ALA A 77 -22.09 9.97 -0.77
C ALA A 77 -23.45 10.03 -0.06
N VAL A 78 -23.81 8.96 0.65
CA VAL A 78 -25.04 8.91 1.45
C VAL A 78 -24.85 9.64 2.77
N SER A 79 -23.70 9.46 3.41
CA SER A 79 -23.35 10.10 4.67
C SER A 79 -21.85 10.02 4.94
N TRP A 80 -21.38 10.79 5.92
CA TRP A 80 -20.08 10.59 6.54
C TRP A 80 -20.20 10.78 8.06
N LEU A 81 -19.36 10.10 8.82
CA LEU A 81 -19.30 10.21 10.28
C LEU A 81 -17.84 10.24 10.76
N PRO A 82 -17.48 11.10 11.73
CA PRO A 82 -16.17 11.03 12.39
C PRO A 82 -16.05 9.72 13.17
N CYS A 83 -14.83 9.19 13.25
CA CYS A 83 -14.52 7.96 13.99
C CYS A 83 -13.14 8.09 14.65
N VAL A 84 -13.00 7.55 15.85
CA VAL A 84 -11.69 7.46 16.50
C VAL A 84 -10.92 6.32 15.84
N TYR A 85 -9.71 6.63 15.38
CA TYR A 85 -8.80 5.61 14.86
C TYR A 85 -7.85 5.13 15.95
N GLU A 86 -7.92 3.82 16.22
CA GLU A 86 -6.96 3.13 17.08
C GLU A 86 -6.05 2.28 16.18
N PRO A 87 -4.76 2.63 16.06
CA PRO A 87 -3.82 1.82 15.28
C PRO A 87 -3.59 0.47 15.97
N GLU A 88 -3.63 -0.61 15.19
CA GLU A 88 -3.40 -1.99 15.64
C GLU A 88 -1.90 -2.27 15.90
N THR A 89 -1.25 -1.36 16.64
CA THR A 89 0.20 -1.27 16.80
C THR A 89 0.84 -2.59 17.19
N GLU A 90 0.25 -3.31 18.16
CA GLU A 90 0.75 -4.62 18.60
C GLU A 90 0.62 -5.69 17.51
N ALA A 91 -0.47 -5.68 16.74
CA ALA A 91 -0.67 -6.64 15.66
C ALA A 91 0.32 -6.41 14.50
N PHE A 92 0.75 -5.16 14.29
CA PHE A 92 1.77 -4.81 13.30
C PHE A 92 3.21 -5.02 13.80
N GLY A 93 3.42 -5.37 15.08
CA GLY A 93 4.75 -5.64 15.63
C GLY A 93 5.42 -4.45 16.33
N GLY A 94 4.64 -3.46 16.76
CA GLY A 94 5.10 -2.33 17.56
C GLY A 94 5.06 -0.98 16.82
N PRO A 95 5.41 0.12 17.50
CA PRO A 95 5.28 1.48 16.95
C PRO A 95 6.04 1.71 15.64
N GLU A 96 7.28 1.22 15.54
CA GLU A 96 8.11 1.42 14.34
C GLU A 96 7.52 0.70 13.12
N ALA A 97 7.01 -0.52 13.32
CA ALA A 97 6.36 -1.30 12.27
C ALA A 97 5.00 -0.69 11.87
N MET A 98 4.26 -0.13 12.84
CA MET A 98 3.02 0.61 12.56
C MET A 98 3.28 1.87 11.74
N ASP A 99 4.32 2.65 12.08
CA ASP A 99 4.71 3.83 11.30
C ASP A 99 5.14 3.44 9.87
N ALA A 100 5.85 2.32 9.72
CA ALA A 100 6.19 1.79 8.40
C ALA A 100 4.95 1.35 7.61
N ALA A 101 4.01 0.67 8.26
CA ALA A 101 2.73 0.29 7.66
C ALA A 101 1.92 1.52 7.23
N HIS A 102 1.88 2.58 8.03
CA HIS A 102 1.20 3.83 7.67
C HIS A 102 1.82 4.51 6.46
N ARG A 103 3.16 4.57 6.37
CA ARG A 103 3.85 5.08 5.17
C ARG A 103 3.51 4.24 3.94
N LEU A 104 3.49 2.92 4.10
CA LEU A 104 3.11 2.01 3.02
C LEU A 104 1.65 2.22 2.59
N PHE A 105 0.70 2.30 3.52
CA PHE A 105 -0.71 2.50 3.22
C PHE A 105 -0.96 3.80 2.48
N HIS A 106 -0.25 4.86 2.85
CA HIS A 106 -0.32 6.14 2.17
C HIS A 106 0.21 6.03 0.72
N SER A 107 1.44 5.52 0.55
CA SER A 107 2.03 5.32 -0.76
C SER A 107 1.18 4.41 -1.66
N ASP A 108 0.68 3.30 -1.12
CA ASP A 108 -0.18 2.35 -1.84
C ASP A 108 -1.50 3.01 -2.25
N SER A 109 -2.13 3.79 -1.35
CA SER A 109 -3.36 4.51 -1.67
C SER A 109 -3.18 5.53 -2.79
N GLN A 110 -2.05 6.25 -2.82
CA GLN A 110 -1.73 7.20 -3.90
C GLN A 110 -1.58 6.48 -5.24
N HIS A 111 -0.80 5.40 -5.29
CA HIS A 111 -0.57 4.66 -6.53
C HIS A 111 -1.82 3.92 -7.02
N LEU A 112 -2.68 3.41 -6.13
CA LEU A 112 -3.95 2.78 -6.50
C LEU A 112 -4.93 3.72 -7.20
N LEU A 113 -4.81 5.04 -6.97
CA LEU A 113 -5.61 6.07 -7.68
C LEU A 113 -5.05 6.38 -9.07
N THR A 114 -3.73 6.30 -9.23
CA THR A 114 -3.03 6.63 -10.49
C THR A 114 -2.71 5.40 -11.33
N TYR A 115 -3.09 4.19 -10.88
CA TYR A 115 -2.90 2.92 -11.58
C TYR A 115 -4.23 2.41 -12.17
N PRO A 116 -4.65 2.95 -13.34
CA PRO A 116 -5.86 2.47 -14.00
C PRO A 116 -5.64 1.08 -14.57
N PRO A 117 -6.70 0.23 -14.61
CA PRO A 117 -6.64 -1.04 -15.32
C PRO A 117 -6.51 -0.74 -16.83
N CYS A 118 -5.38 -1.12 -17.43
CA CYS A 118 -5.17 -1.12 -18.88
C CYS A 118 -4.44 -2.39 -19.31
N LEU A 119 -4.40 -2.67 -20.62
CA LEU A 119 -3.78 -3.88 -21.15
C LEU A 119 -2.24 -3.90 -21.02
N GLU A 120 -1.63 -2.72 -20.88
CA GLU A 120 -0.17 -2.56 -20.78
C GLU A 120 0.32 -2.73 -19.34
N HIS A 121 -0.58 -2.58 -18.36
CA HIS A 121 -0.29 -2.72 -16.94
C HIS A 121 -0.61 -4.13 -16.44
N LEU A 122 0.11 -4.57 -15.40
CA LEU A 122 -0.30 -5.75 -14.65
C LEU A 122 -1.68 -5.51 -14.02
N GLY A 123 -2.50 -6.56 -14.00
CA GLY A 123 -3.77 -6.53 -13.30
C GLY A 123 -3.58 -6.35 -11.80
N ARG A 124 -4.62 -5.86 -11.10
CA ARG A 124 -4.52 -5.53 -9.66
C ARG A 124 -4.13 -6.74 -8.79
N GLY A 125 -4.57 -7.94 -9.16
CA GLY A 125 -4.22 -9.16 -8.44
C GLY A 125 -2.75 -9.54 -8.63
N GLU A 126 -2.29 -9.47 -9.87
CA GLU A 126 -0.90 -9.73 -10.24
C GLU A 126 0.05 -8.71 -9.59
N THR A 127 -0.31 -7.42 -9.62
CA THR A 127 0.43 -6.36 -8.94
C THR A 127 0.49 -6.59 -7.43
N ALA A 128 -0.62 -7.00 -6.79
CA ALA A 128 -0.64 -7.29 -5.35
C ALA A 128 0.29 -8.46 -4.99
N VAL A 129 0.27 -9.55 -5.76
CA VAL A 129 1.17 -10.70 -5.55
C VAL A 129 2.63 -10.29 -5.72
N LEU A 130 2.93 -9.53 -6.77
CA LEU A 130 4.27 -9.02 -7.07
C LEU A 130 4.79 -8.13 -5.93
N LEU A 131 4.03 -7.09 -5.54
CA LEU A 131 4.41 -6.14 -4.49
C LEU A 131 4.53 -6.80 -3.11
N ALA A 132 3.63 -7.73 -2.76
CA ALA A 132 3.76 -8.51 -1.53
C ALA A 132 5.05 -9.35 -1.52
N SER A 133 5.38 -9.98 -2.66
CA SER A 133 6.62 -10.77 -2.80
C SER A 133 7.86 -9.89 -2.70
N VAL A 134 7.82 -8.70 -3.28
CA VAL A 134 8.86 -7.67 -3.18
C VAL A 134 9.08 -7.25 -1.72
N MET A 135 8.01 -6.96 -0.98
CA MET A 135 8.10 -6.62 0.45
C MET A 135 8.66 -7.77 1.30
N MET A 136 8.25 -9.02 1.04
CA MET A 136 8.79 -10.18 1.76
C MET A 136 10.29 -10.37 1.49
N ARG A 137 10.74 -10.21 0.24
CA ARG A 137 12.18 -10.21 -0.09
C ARG A 137 12.92 -9.05 0.59
N GLY A 138 12.33 -7.86 0.61
CA GLY A 138 12.86 -6.71 1.35
C GLY A 138 13.01 -6.97 2.85
N ALA A 139 12.10 -7.77 3.44
CA ALA A 139 12.18 -8.23 4.82
C ALA A 139 13.23 -9.34 5.05
N GLY A 140 13.85 -9.87 3.99
CA GLY A 140 14.87 -10.91 4.04
C GLY A 140 14.32 -12.34 4.01
N LEU A 141 13.04 -12.54 3.70
CA LEU A 141 12.44 -13.87 3.67
C LEU A 141 12.93 -14.69 2.48
N ASP A 142 13.36 -15.92 2.74
CA ASP A 142 13.71 -16.85 1.69
C ASP A 142 12.48 -17.40 0.94
N TRP A 143 12.72 -18.23 -0.08
CA TRP A 143 11.66 -18.79 -0.91
C TRP A 143 10.65 -19.65 -0.13
N PHE A 144 11.09 -20.41 0.87
CA PHE A 144 10.23 -21.25 1.69
C PHE A 144 9.45 -20.43 2.70
N GLU A 145 10.09 -19.43 3.32
CA GLU A 145 9.42 -18.51 4.25
C GLU A 145 8.34 -17.67 3.54
N GLN A 146 8.58 -17.24 2.31
CA GLN A 146 7.55 -16.63 1.46
C GLN A 146 6.38 -17.60 1.20
N GLY A 147 6.68 -18.87 0.94
CA GLY A 147 5.68 -19.93 0.82
C GLY A 147 4.82 -20.08 2.08
N ASP A 148 5.44 -20.05 3.26
CA ASP A 148 4.76 -20.13 4.55
C ASP A 148 3.84 -18.94 4.81
N VAL A 149 4.24 -17.72 4.40
CA VAL A 149 3.35 -16.55 4.48
C VAL A 149 2.12 -16.76 3.61
N TRP A 150 2.27 -17.21 2.36
CA TRP A 150 1.14 -17.47 1.48
C TRP A 150 0.25 -18.60 1.99
N ALA A 151 0.82 -19.64 2.60
CA ALA A 151 0.04 -20.71 3.24
C ALA A 151 -0.84 -20.15 4.37
N LYS A 152 -0.29 -19.31 5.25
CA LYS A 152 -1.05 -18.64 6.31
C LYS A 152 -2.15 -17.73 5.76
N VAL A 153 -1.88 -17.01 4.67
CA VAL A 153 -2.89 -16.18 4.00
C VAL A 153 -4.02 -17.05 3.47
N ALA A 154 -3.72 -18.19 2.83
CA ALA A 154 -4.73 -19.12 2.33
C ALA A 154 -5.60 -19.71 3.46
N ASP A 155 -5.00 -20.03 4.61
CA ASP A 155 -5.72 -20.52 5.78
C ASP A 155 -6.64 -19.45 6.39
N LEU A 156 -6.18 -18.20 6.44
CA LEU A 156 -6.96 -17.06 6.96
C LEU A 156 -8.04 -16.57 5.98
N ARG A 157 -7.86 -16.83 4.68
CA ARG A 157 -8.72 -16.37 3.59
C ARG A 157 -9.04 -17.54 2.63
N PRO A 158 -9.79 -18.55 3.08
CA PRO A 158 -10.12 -19.68 2.24
C PRO A 158 -10.92 -19.23 1.02
N ALA A 159 -10.62 -19.80 -0.14
CA ALA A 159 -11.39 -19.55 -1.35
C ALA A 159 -12.85 -20.00 -1.15
N ALA A 160 -13.80 -19.22 -1.67
CA ALA A 160 -15.23 -19.54 -1.57
C ALA A 160 -15.58 -20.88 -2.21
N SER A 161 -14.81 -21.29 -3.22
CA SER A 161 -14.89 -22.60 -3.88
C SER A 161 -13.48 -23.17 -4.07
N PRO A 162 -13.30 -24.49 -3.97
CA PRO A 162 -12.03 -25.13 -4.28
C PRO A 162 -11.61 -24.82 -5.72
N VAL A 163 -10.33 -24.46 -5.91
CA VAL A 163 -9.75 -24.29 -7.24
C VAL A 163 -9.43 -25.67 -7.80
N PRO A 164 -9.92 -26.04 -9.00
CA PRO A 164 -9.60 -27.34 -9.61
C PRO A 164 -8.09 -27.53 -9.78
N SER A 165 -7.60 -28.75 -9.58
CA SER A 165 -6.16 -29.08 -9.66
C SER A 165 -5.53 -28.71 -11.01
N GLU A 166 -6.27 -28.90 -12.11
CA GLU A 166 -5.85 -28.47 -13.45
C GLU A 166 -5.60 -26.97 -13.51
N ARG A 167 -6.53 -26.17 -12.95
CA ARG A 167 -6.39 -24.71 -12.90
C ARG A 167 -5.23 -24.28 -12.01
N VAL A 168 -4.97 -24.99 -10.91
CA VAL A 168 -3.78 -24.76 -10.08
C VAL A 168 -2.51 -25.01 -10.88
N ALA A 169 -2.44 -26.12 -11.62
CA ALA A 169 -1.28 -26.45 -12.46
C ALA A 169 -1.05 -25.42 -13.56
N GLU A 170 -2.12 -24.88 -14.16
CA GLU A 170 -2.05 -23.80 -15.15
C GLU A 170 -1.52 -22.48 -14.56
N LEU A 171 -1.95 -22.11 -13.36
CA LEU A 171 -1.59 -20.83 -12.74
C LEU A 171 -0.23 -20.84 -12.04
N ALA A 172 0.26 -22.01 -11.63
CA ALA A 172 1.48 -22.14 -10.85
C ALA A 172 2.73 -21.51 -11.50
N PRO A 173 2.97 -21.64 -12.83
CA PRO A 173 4.09 -20.97 -13.48
C PRO A 173 3.99 -19.44 -13.44
N ALA A 174 2.80 -18.89 -13.69
CA ALA A 174 2.57 -17.44 -13.67
C ALA A 174 2.76 -16.87 -12.25
N MET A 175 2.22 -17.54 -11.23
CA MET A 175 2.42 -17.17 -9.83
C MET A 175 3.90 -17.21 -9.44
N ARG A 176 4.63 -18.26 -9.84
CA ARG A 176 6.07 -18.35 -9.60
C ARG A 176 6.82 -17.17 -10.24
N GLN A 177 6.47 -16.83 -11.47
CA GLN A 177 7.08 -15.69 -12.18
C GLN A 177 6.83 -14.37 -11.44
N LEU A 178 5.59 -14.10 -11.00
CA LEU A 178 5.27 -12.90 -10.21
C LEU A 178 6.03 -12.87 -8.89
N MET A 179 6.14 -14.01 -8.22
CA MET A 179 6.82 -14.12 -6.93
C MET A 179 8.34 -14.01 -7.03
N SER A 180 8.94 -14.30 -8.20
CA SER A 180 10.40 -14.28 -8.39
C SER A 180 10.91 -13.19 -9.34
N ALA A 181 10.03 -12.34 -9.88
CA ALA A 181 10.40 -11.34 -10.87
C ALA A 181 11.38 -10.29 -10.30
N ASP A 182 12.34 -9.89 -11.14
CA ASP A 182 13.10 -8.66 -10.92
C ASP A 182 12.18 -7.47 -11.21
N VAL A 183 11.63 -6.90 -10.14
CA VAL A 183 10.62 -5.85 -10.22
C VAL A 183 11.15 -4.54 -10.79
N HIS A 184 12.44 -4.23 -10.60
CA HIS A 184 13.02 -3.00 -11.16
C HIS A 184 13.12 -3.08 -12.68
N GLY A 185 13.38 -4.27 -13.23
CA GLY A 185 13.29 -4.51 -14.67
C GLY A 185 11.89 -4.27 -15.24
N LEU A 186 10.83 -4.48 -14.44
CA LEU A 186 9.44 -4.21 -14.84
C LEU A 186 9.08 -2.71 -14.80
N CYS A 187 9.89 -1.87 -14.14
CA CYS A 187 9.71 -0.42 -14.08
C CYS A 187 10.41 0.35 -15.21
N CYS A 188 11.22 -0.34 -16.03
CA CYS A 188 11.84 0.24 -17.23
C CYS A 188 10.79 0.82 -18.20
N PRO A 189 11.18 1.72 -19.13
CA PRO A 189 10.31 2.15 -20.22
C PRO A 189 9.64 0.96 -20.92
N ASP A 190 8.35 1.08 -21.21
CA ASP A 190 7.48 0.04 -21.80
C ASP A 190 7.26 -1.21 -20.92
N GLY A 191 7.77 -1.21 -19.68
CA GLY A 191 7.50 -2.25 -18.69
C GLY A 191 6.10 -2.11 -18.07
N PRO A 192 5.54 -3.20 -17.53
CA PRO A 192 4.16 -3.18 -17.04
C PRO A 192 3.97 -2.44 -15.71
N LEU A 193 5.05 -1.98 -15.08
CA LEU A 193 5.07 -1.07 -13.94
C LEU A 193 5.83 0.23 -14.26
N HIS A 194 5.88 0.61 -15.54
CA HIS A 194 6.48 1.87 -15.95
C HIS A 194 5.88 3.04 -15.15
N ALA A 195 6.74 3.98 -14.72
CA ALA A 195 6.38 5.13 -13.87
C ALA A 195 5.90 4.79 -12.43
N HIS A 196 5.96 3.52 -12.00
CA HIS A 196 5.55 3.09 -10.65
C HIS A 196 6.72 2.61 -9.77
N THR A 197 7.95 3.04 -10.05
CA THR A 197 9.15 2.69 -9.27
C THR A 197 9.02 3.06 -7.80
N GLU A 198 8.38 4.20 -7.48
CA GLU A 198 8.17 4.63 -6.09
C GLU A 198 7.24 3.69 -5.33
N TRP A 199 6.23 3.14 -6.00
CA TRP A 199 5.34 2.14 -5.41
C TRP A 199 6.12 0.89 -4.99
N VAL A 200 6.94 0.37 -5.90
CA VAL A 200 7.80 -0.80 -5.67
C VAL A 200 8.76 -0.52 -4.51
N THR A 201 9.42 0.64 -4.55
CA THR A 201 10.37 1.06 -3.51
C THR A 201 9.71 1.16 -2.14
N ALA A 202 8.44 1.58 -2.06
CA ALA A 202 7.70 1.65 -0.81
C ALA A 202 7.48 0.26 -0.19
N PHE A 203 7.13 -0.74 -1.01
CA PHE A 203 7.00 -2.13 -0.55
C PHE A 203 8.35 -2.72 -0.13
N GLU A 204 9.42 -2.50 -0.91
CA GLU A 204 10.78 -2.95 -0.57
C GLU A 204 11.27 -2.41 0.77
N ARG A 205 11.08 -1.10 1.01
CA ARG A 205 11.57 -0.43 2.23
C ARG A 205 10.76 -0.73 3.48
N THR A 206 9.53 -1.23 3.33
CA THR A 206 8.69 -1.61 4.47
C THR A 206 9.12 -2.95 5.06
N GLY A 207 9.70 -3.84 4.23
CA GLY A 207 10.15 -5.17 4.65
C GLY A 207 11.14 -5.16 5.85
N PRO A 208 12.25 -4.41 5.81
CA PRO A 208 13.28 -4.40 6.85
C PRO A 208 12.83 -3.91 8.23
N THR A 209 11.71 -3.19 8.32
CA THR A 209 11.15 -2.68 9.58
C THR A 209 10.25 -3.68 10.29
N SER A 210 10.18 -4.92 9.79
CA SER A 210 9.51 -6.03 10.48
C SER A 210 10.38 -6.49 11.67
N PRO A 211 9.80 -6.82 12.84
CA PRO A 211 10.55 -7.19 14.05
C PRO A 211 11.47 -8.42 13.91
N ASN A 212 11.42 -9.13 12.77
CA ASN A 212 12.27 -10.29 12.46
C ASN A 212 13.44 -9.99 11.51
N SER A 213 13.65 -8.75 11.07
CA SER A 213 14.78 -8.45 10.18
C SER A 213 16.11 -8.41 10.97
N PRO A 214 17.14 -9.18 10.58
CA PRO A 214 18.46 -9.06 11.18
C PRO A 214 19.02 -7.66 10.90
N PRO A 215 19.85 -7.09 11.81
CA PRO A 215 20.39 -5.75 11.62
C PRO A 215 21.15 -5.68 10.30
N ALA A 216 20.88 -4.62 9.52
CA ALA A 216 21.55 -4.36 8.26
C ALA A 216 23.07 -4.44 8.44
N ALA A 217 23.73 -5.27 7.63
CA ALA A 217 25.18 -5.36 7.63
C ALA A 217 25.79 -3.98 7.32
N PRO A 218 26.84 -3.55 8.05
CA PRO A 218 27.47 -2.26 7.78
C PRO A 218 28.00 -2.23 6.35
N SER A 219 27.71 -1.14 5.63
CA SER A 219 28.26 -0.89 4.29
C SER A 219 29.78 -1.07 4.28
N PRO A 220 30.35 -1.68 3.23
CA PRO A 220 31.80 -1.83 3.13
C PRO A 220 32.42 -0.43 3.06
N ALA A 221 33.33 -0.17 4.00
CA ALA A 221 34.11 1.05 4.04
C ALA A 221 34.79 1.29 2.68
N VAL A 222 34.56 2.46 2.11
CA VAL A 222 35.28 2.95 0.93
C VAL A 222 36.76 3.05 1.31
N CYS A 223 37.59 2.17 0.77
CA CYS A 223 39.05 2.33 0.82
C CYS A 223 39.43 3.63 0.12
N ALA A 224 39.94 4.60 0.89
CA ALA A 224 40.58 5.78 0.36
C ALA A 224 41.87 5.40 -0.38
N PRO A 225 42.23 6.05 -1.50
CA PRO A 225 43.45 5.76 -2.23
C PRO A 225 44.68 6.30 -1.47
N SER A 226 45.65 5.42 -1.21
CA SER A 226 46.96 5.79 -0.68
C SER A 226 47.67 6.75 -1.64
N SER A 227 47.91 7.97 -1.17
CA SER A 227 48.79 8.93 -1.83
C SER A 227 50.24 8.46 -1.68
N HIS A 228 50.86 8.01 -2.76
CA HIS A 228 52.32 7.90 -2.83
C HIS A 228 52.92 9.29 -3.01
N THR A 229 53.75 9.71 -2.05
CA THR A 229 54.68 10.83 -2.21
C THR A 229 56.09 10.29 -2.02
N THR A 230 56.85 10.42 -3.11
CA THR A 230 58.31 10.29 -3.30
C THR A 230 58.93 8.88 -3.22
#